data_AF-A0A6J2CTI8-F1
#
_entry.id   AF-A0A6J2CTI8-F1
#
_cell.length_a   1.000
_cell.length_b   1.000
_cell.length_c   1.000
_cell.angle_alpha   90.00
_cell.angle_beta   90.00
_cell.angle_gamma   90.00
#
_symmetry.space_group_name_H-M   'P 1'
#
loop_
_entity.id
_entity.type
_entity.pdbx_description
1 polymer ?
#
loop_
_entity_poly.entity_id
_entity_poly.type
_entity_poly.pdbx_seq_one_letter_code
_entity_poly.pdbx_strand_id
1 'polypeptide(L)'
;MVDVGKWPIFTLLSPQEIASIRKACVFGTSANEALYVTDNDEVFVFGLNYSNCLGTGDNQSTLVPKKLEALCGKKIKSLSYGSGPHVLLSTEDGVVYAWGHNGYSQLGNGTTNQGIAPIQVCTNLLIKQVVEVACGSHHSMALAADGEVFAWGYNNCGQVGSGSTTNQPTPRKVTNCLHIKRVVGIACGQTSSMAVLDNGEVYGWGYNGNGQLGLGNNGNQLTPVRVAALHSVCVNQIVCGYAHTLALTDEGLLYAWGANTYGQLGTGNKNNLLSPAHIMVEKERVVEIAACHSAHTSAAKTQGGHVYMWGQCRGQSVILPHLTHFSCTDDVFACFATPAVSWRLLSVEHEDFLTVAESLKKEFDSPETADLKFRIDGKYIHVHKAVLKIRCEHFRSMFQSYWNEDMKEVIEIDQFSYPVYRAFLQYLYTDTVDLPPEDAIGLLDLATSYCENRLRKLCQHIIKRGITVENAFSLFSAAVRYDAEVT
;
A
#
# COMPACT_ATOMS: atom_id res chain seq x y z
N MET A 1 4.35 2.89 7.02
CA MET A 1 4.48 1.89 5.94
C MET A 1 3.09 1.60 5.41
N VAL A 2 2.93 1.48 4.09
CA VAL A 2 1.62 1.22 3.46
C VAL A 2 1.25 -0.24 3.71
N ASP A 3 0.06 -0.48 4.27
CA ASP A 3 -0.48 -1.81 4.47
C ASP A 3 -1.55 -2.09 3.41
N VAL A 4 -1.20 -2.89 2.40
CA VAL A 4 -2.12 -3.29 1.33
C VAL A 4 -3.33 -4.06 1.86
N GLY A 5 -3.23 -4.69 3.04
CA GLY A 5 -4.33 -5.40 3.69
C GLY A 5 -5.51 -4.50 4.08
N LYS A 6 -5.33 -3.17 4.09
CA LYS A 6 -6.44 -2.22 4.33
C LYS A 6 -7.44 -2.15 3.18
N TRP A 7 -7.05 -2.58 1.98
CA TRP A 7 -8.01 -2.77 0.90
C TRP A 7 -8.67 -4.15 1.04
N PRO A 8 -10.01 -4.22 1.19
CA PRO A 8 -10.70 -5.49 1.45
C PRO A 8 -10.40 -6.60 0.43
N ILE A 9 -10.11 -6.24 -0.83
CA ILE A 9 -9.80 -7.21 -1.87
C ILE A 9 -8.57 -8.07 -1.57
N PHE A 10 -7.56 -7.51 -0.89
CA PHE A 10 -6.34 -8.26 -0.54
C PHE A 10 -6.53 -9.22 0.63
N THR A 11 -7.67 -9.19 1.33
CA THR A 11 -7.98 -10.19 2.38
C THR A 11 -8.21 -11.60 1.82
N LEU A 12 -8.33 -11.72 0.50
CA LEU A 12 -8.38 -13.00 -0.22
C LEU A 12 -7.01 -13.68 -0.36
N LEU A 13 -5.91 -12.97 -0.08
CA LEU A 13 -4.55 -13.49 -0.20
C LEU A 13 -4.04 -14.04 1.13
N SER A 14 -3.18 -15.05 1.05
CA SER A 14 -2.45 -15.58 2.21
C SER A 14 -1.42 -14.55 2.73
N PRO A 15 -1.00 -14.64 4.02
CA PRO A 15 0.06 -13.78 4.54
C PRO A 15 1.37 -13.86 3.76
N GLN A 16 1.71 -15.02 3.21
CA GLN A 16 2.90 -15.20 2.37
C GLN A 16 2.79 -14.45 1.05
N GLU A 17 1.62 -14.49 0.41
CA GLU A 17 1.37 -13.72 -0.82
C GLU A 17 1.38 -12.22 -0.55
N ILE A 18 0.76 -11.76 0.54
CA ILE A 18 0.80 -10.34 0.92
C ILE A 18 2.24 -9.88 1.15
N ALA A 19 3.07 -10.71 1.79
CA ALA A 19 4.48 -10.38 2.05
C ALA A 19 5.36 -10.33 0.79
N SER A 20 4.94 -10.96 -0.31
CA SER A 20 5.67 -10.89 -1.59
C SER A 20 5.32 -9.64 -2.39
N ILE A 21 4.23 -8.94 -2.09
CA ILE A 21 3.81 -7.74 -2.83
C ILE A 21 4.85 -6.64 -2.69
N ARG A 22 5.22 -6.01 -3.81
CA ARG A 22 6.08 -4.82 -3.88
C ARG A 22 5.40 -3.64 -4.51
N LYS A 23 4.46 -3.87 -5.43
CA LYS A 23 3.59 -2.82 -5.98
C LYS A 23 2.16 -3.31 -6.04
N ALA A 24 1.21 -2.41 -5.82
CA ALA A 24 -0.21 -2.75 -5.85
C ALA A 24 -1.05 -1.59 -6.33
N CYS A 25 -2.15 -1.89 -6.99
CA CYS A 25 -3.17 -0.92 -7.36
C CYS A 25 -4.54 -1.58 -7.25
N VAL A 26 -5.44 -0.96 -6.49
CA VAL A 26 -6.86 -1.31 -6.43
C VAL A 26 -7.64 -0.29 -7.23
N PHE A 27 -8.50 -0.74 -8.13
CA PHE A 27 -9.19 0.11 -9.08
C PHE A 27 -10.62 -0.36 -9.34
N GLY A 28 -11.29 0.31 -10.27
CA GLY A 28 -12.66 0.00 -10.69
C GLY A 28 -13.74 0.72 -9.89
N THR A 29 -14.98 0.61 -10.36
CA THR A 29 -16.11 1.41 -9.87
C THR A 29 -16.47 1.12 -8.41
N SER A 30 -16.16 -0.10 -7.94
CA SER A 30 -16.45 -0.56 -6.60
C SER A 30 -15.19 -0.92 -5.80
N ALA A 31 -13.99 -0.60 -6.32
CA ALA A 31 -12.71 -1.02 -5.74
C ALA A 31 -12.57 -2.56 -5.58
N ASN A 32 -13.06 -3.30 -6.57
CA ASN A 32 -13.13 -4.76 -6.54
C ASN A 32 -12.19 -5.39 -7.59
N GLU A 33 -11.23 -4.64 -8.08
CA GLU A 33 -10.25 -5.05 -9.06
C GLU A 33 -8.86 -4.69 -8.54
N ALA A 34 -7.92 -5.63 -8.60
CA ALA A 34 -6.55 -5.40 -8.16
C ALA A 34 -5.54 -5.92 -9.17
N LEU A 35 -4.45 -5.18 -9.29
CA LEU A 35 -3.19 -5.61 -9.90
C LEU A 35 -2.10 -5.47 -8.85
N TYR A 36 -1.25 -6.49 -8.70
CA TYR A 36 -0.07 -6.41 -7.86
C TYR A 36 1.15 -7.04 -8.53
N VAL A 37 2.32 -6.60 -8.07
CA VAL A 37 3.64 -7.05 -8.52
C VAL A 37 4.38 -7.62 -7.33
N THR A 38 4.97 -8.80 -7.49
CA THR A 38 5.75 -9.45 -6.43
C THR A 38 7.22 -9.03 -6.44
N ASP A 39 7.96 -9.45 -5.42
CA ASP A 39 9.42 -9.36 -5.31
C ASP A 39 10.19 -10.03 -6.47
N ASN A 40 9.57 -11.00 -7.13
CA ASN A 40 10.11 -11.69 -8.31
C ASN A 40 9.69 -11.06 -9.65
N ASP A 41 9.19 -9.81 -9.64
CA ASP A 41 8.67 -9.11 -10.83
C ASP A 41 7.51 -9.87 -11.54
N GLU A 42 6.80 -10.74 -10.82
CA GLU A 42 5.60 -11.40 -11.34
C GLU A 42 4.39 -10.48 -11.16
N VAL A 43 3.51 -10.46 -12.16
CA VAL A 43 2.33 -9.58 -12.18
C VAL A 43 1.09 -10.44 -12.04
N PHE A 44 0.24 -10.10 -11.09
CA PHE A 44 -1.01 -10.80 -10.81
C PHE A 44 -2.19 -9.84 -10.85
N VAL A 45 -3.34 -10.37 -11.27
CA VAL A 45 -4.62 -9.65 -11.36
C VAL A 45 -5.75 -10.52 -10.82
N PHE A 46 -6.71 -9.89 -10.16
CA PHE A 46 -7.94 -10.55 -9.71
C PHE A 46 -9.03 -9.53 -9.39
N GLY A 47 -10.25 -10.02 -9.21
CA GLY A 47 -11.43 -9.24 -8.93
C GLY A 47 -12.50 -9.34 -10.01
N LEU A 48 -13.29 -8.28 -10.14
CA LEU A 48 -14.27 -8.14 -11.20
C LEU A 48 -13.58 -7.87 -12.55
N ASN A 49 -14.08 -8.47 -13.62
CA ASN A 49 -13.51 -8.30 -14.96
C ASN A 49 -14.46 -7.55 -15.91
N TYR A 50 -14.97 -6.41 -15.45
CA TYR A 50 -15.87 -5.59 -16.26
C TYR A 50 -15.09 -4.91 -17.39
N SER A 51 -15.61 -4.97 -18.62
CA SER A 51 -14.92 -4.47 -19.83
C SER A 51 -13.52 -5.07 -20.03
N ASN A 52 -13.27 -6.28 -19.52
CA ASN A 52 -12.00 -7.00 -19.63
C ASN A 52 -10.81 -6.30 -18.94
N CYS A 53 -11.08 -5.54 -17.88
CA CYS A 53 -10.09 -4.73 -17.17
C CYS A 53 -9.00 -5.53 -16.45
N LEU A 54 -9.17 -6.84 -16.23
CA LEU A 54 -8.10 -7.69 -15.70
C LEU A 54 -7.08 -8.07 -16.77
N GLY A 55 -7.41 -7.99 -18.07
CA GLY A 55 -6.47 -8.29 -19.14
C GLY A 55 -6.10 -9.77 -19.27
N THR A 56 -6.90 -10.68 -18.73
CA THR A 56 -6.62 -12.12 -18.64
C THR A 56 -6.81 -12.88 -19.96
N GLY A 57 -7.15 -12.20 -21.07
CA GLY A 57 -7.52 -12.83 -22.33
C GLY A 57 -8.97 -13.37 -22.37
N ASP A 58 -9.72 -13.16 -21.29
CA ASP A 58 -11.11 -13.55 -21.13
C ASP A 58 -11.92 -12.42 -20.47
N ASN A 59 -13.23 -12.63 -20.32
CA ASN A 59 -14.15 -11.70 -19.64
C ASN A 59 -14.60 -12.21 -18.27
N GLN A 60 -13.88 -13.16 -17.69
CA GLN A 60 -14.30 -13.85 -16.47
C GLN A 60 -13.72 -13.15 -15.24
N SER A 61 -14.57 -12.88 -14.26
CA SER A 61 -14.15 -12.39 -12.95
C SER A 61 -13.53 -13.54 -12.15
N THR A 62 -12.60 -13.24 -11.25
CA THR A 62 -11.91 -14.26 -10.44
C THR A 62 -11.62 -13.72 -9.05
N LEU A 63 -11.81 -14.54 -8.02
CA LEU A 63 -11.35 -14.22 -6.66
C LEU A 63 -9.95 -14.79 -6.40
N VAL A 64 -9.45 -15.66 -7.29
CA VAL A 64 -8.11 -16.22 -7.23
C VAL A 64 -7.18 -15.39 -8.12
N PRO A 65 -6.02 -14.94 -7.62
CA PRO A 65 -4.99 -14.30 -8.43
C PRO A 65 -4.65 -15.09 -9.68
N LYS A 66 -4.78 -14.44 -10.83
CA LYS A 66 -4.29 -14.95 -12.12
C LYS A 66 -3.01 -14.22 -12.47
N LYS A 67 -1.98 -14.98 -12.83
CA LYS A 67 -0.73 -14.44 -13.34
C LYS A 67 -0.94 -13.84 -14.73
N LEU A 68 -0.49 -12.61 -14.93
CA LEU A 68 -0.59 -11.88 -16.17
C LEU A 68 0.75 -11.98 -16.92
N GLU A 69 0.94 -13.12 -17.59
CA GLU A 69 2.23 -13.52 -18.19
C GLU A 69 2.83 -12.46 -19.13
N ALA A 70 1.99 -11.73 -19.86
CA ALA A 70 2.43 -10.69 -20.80
C ALA A 70 3.23 -9.54 -20.13
N LEU A 71 3.06 -9.33 -18.82
CA LEU A 71 3.69 -8.25 -18.07
C LEU A 71 4.75 -8.72 -17.05
N CYS A 72 4.90 -10.03 -16.84
CA CYS A 72 5.90 -10.56 -15.92
C CYS A 72 7.32 -10.21 -16.39
N GLY A 73 8.17 -9.76 -15.47
CA GLY A 73 9.55 -9.34 -15.75
C GLY A 73 9.67 -8.02 -16.54
N LYS A 74 8.57 -7.31 -16.83
CA LYS A 74 8.58 -6.04 -17.57
C LYS A 74 8.93 -4.82 -16.70
N LYS A 75 9.14 -4.99 -15.40
CA LYS A 75 9.46 -3.93 -14.43
C LYS A 75 8.53 -2.73 -14.54
N ILE A 76 7.37 -2.85 -13.90
CA ILE A 76 6.31 -1.84 -13.97
C ILE A 76 6.76 -0.54 -13.27
N LYS A 77 6.70 0.59 -13.96
CA LYS A 77 7.11 1.90 -13.44
C LYS A 77 5.92 2.74 -12.96
N SER A 78 4.90 2.90 -13.79
CA SER A 78 3.71 3.68 -13.47
C SER A 78 2.46 2.99 -14.02
N LEU A 79 1.36 3.07 -13.28
CA LEU A 79 0.07 2.51 -13.66
C LEU A 79 -1.02 3.52 -13.33
N SER A 80 -1.97 3.67 -14.25
CA SER A 80 -3.17 4.46 -14.07
C SER A 80 -4.36 3.74 -14.71
N TYR A 81 -5.57 4.08 -14.29
CA TYR A 81 -6.79 3.46 -14.77
C TYR A 81 -7.91 4.49 -14.90
N GLY A 82 -8.90 4.24 -15.76
CA GLY A 82 -10.09 5.07 -15.92
C GLY A 82 -11.39 4.42 -15.45
N SER A 83 -12.53 4.91 -15.95
CA SER A 83 -13.88 4.44 -15.61
C SER A 83 -14.37 3.37 -16.56
N GLY A 84 -15.16 2.41 -16.04
CA GLY A 84 -15.50 1.17 -16.75
C GLY A 84 -14.19 0.51 -17.18
N PRO A 85 -13.35 0.06 -16.26
CA PRO A 85 -11.94 0.40 -16.27
C PRO A 85 -11.19 0.06 -17.56
N HIS A 86 -10.48 1.06 -18.08
CA HIS A 86 -9.30 0.85 -18.92
C HIS A 86 -8.06 1.04 -18.06
N VAL A 87 -6.99 0.32 -18.36
CA VAL A 87 -5.72 0.39 -17.63
C VAL A 87 -4.63 0.84 -18.59
N LEU A 88 -3.81 1.78 -18.14
CA LEU A 88 -2.53 2.14 -18.75
C LEU A 88 -1.41 1.76 -17.80
N LEU A 89 -0.35 1.21 -18.36
CA LEU A 89 0.83 0.82 -17.63
C LEU A 89 2.05 1.24 -18.43
N SER A 90 3.05 1.80 -17.76
CA SER A 90 4.38 2.02 -18.32
C SER A 90 5.41 1.20 -17.54
N THR A 91 6.41 0.74 -18.26
CA THR A 91 7.54 -0.04 -17.75
C THR A 91 8.78 0.85 -17.56
N GLU A 92 9.80 0.36 -16.87
CA GLU A 92 11.04 1.11 -16.65
C GLU A 92 11.81 1.42 -17.94
N ASP A 93 11.70 0.55 -18.95
CA ASP A 93 12.21 0.76 -20.31
C ASP A 93 11.31 1.66 -21.17
N GLY A 94 10.25 2.24 -20.59
CA GLY A 94 9.45 3.29 -21.21
C GLY A 94 8.36 2.82 -22.17
N VAL A 95 8.11 1.51 -22.22
CA VAL A 95 7.06 0.90 -23.04
C VAL A 95 5.70 1.07 -22.36
N VAL A 96 4.67 1.44 -23.13
CA VAL A 96 3.30 1.60 -22.63
C VAL A 96 2.42 0.43 -23.09
N TYR A 97 1.71 -0.16 -22.13
CA TYR A 97 0.67 -1.17 -22.33
C TYR A 97 -0.70 -0.60 -21.97
N ALA A 98 -1.73 -1.03 -22.71
CA ALA A 98 -3.11 -0.65 -22.47
C ALA A 98 -4.06 -1.85 -22.64
N TRP A 99 -5.11 -1.94 -21.83
CA TRP A 99 -6.21 -2.90 -21.98
C TRP A 99 -7.47 -2.46 -21.22
N GLY A 100 -8.54 -3.26 -21.30
CA GLY A 100 -9.84 -2.93 -20.70
C GLY A 100 -10.74 -2.15 -21.65
N HIS A 101 -11.45 -1.15 -21.12
CA HIS A 101 -12.45 -0.43 -21.91
C HIS A 101 -11.89 0.45 -23.03
N ASN A 102 -12.56 0.45 -24.18
CA ASN A 102 -12.11 1.19 -25.36
C ASN A 102 -13.23 1.86 -26.16
N GLY A 103 -14.43 2.05 -25.60
CA GLY A 103 -15.57 2.61 -26.33
C GLY A 103 -15.31 4.01 -26.93
N TYR A 104 -14.33 4.73 -26.40
CA TYR A 104 -13.90 6.05 -26.88
C TYR A 104 -12.43 6.10 -27.31
N SER A 105 -11.85 4.95 -27.68
CA SER A 105 -10.46 4.80 -28.12
C SER A 105 -9.38 5.13 -27.07
N GLN A 106 -9.70 4.96 -25.79
CA GLN A 106 -8.79 5.23 -24.67
C GLN A 106 -7.61 4.25 -24.56
N LEU A 107 -7.62 3.14 -25.32
CA LEU A 107 -6.45 2.27 -25.45
C LEU A 107 -5.40 2.76 -26.47
N GLY A 108 -5.73 3.75 -27.31
CA GLY A 108 -4.76 4.38 -28.21
C GLY A 108 -4.26 3.49 -29.35
N ASN A 109 -5.00 2.43 -29.67
CA ASN A 109 -4.62 1.40 -30.66
C ASN A 109 -5.27 1.59 -32.04
N GLY A 110 -5.85 2.75 -32.31
CA GLY A 110 -6.53 3.02 -33.59
C GLY A 110 -7.95 2.46 -33.69
N THR A 111 -8.48 1.82 -32.65
CA THR A 111 -9.79 1.16 -32.66
C THR A 111 -10.69 1.60 -31.50
N THR A 112 -11.92 1.08 -31.46
CA THR A 112 -12.84 1.18 -30.32
C THR A 112 -13.16 -0.20 -29.71
N ASN A 113 -12.38 -1.22 -30.06
CA ASN A 113 -12.58 -2.59 -29.57
C ASN A 113 -12.03 -2.73 -28.16
N GLN A 114 -12.78 -3.41 -27.28
CA GLN A 114 -12.34 -3.69 -25.91
C GLN A 114 -11.02 -4.48 -25.91
N GLY A 115 -10.09 -4.13 -25.02
CA GLY A 115 -8.80 -4.81 -24.89
C GLY A 115 -8.91 -5.95 -23.90
N ILE A 116 -8.94 -7.19 -24.38
CA ILE A 116 -9.04 -8.39 -23.52
C ILE A 116 -7.72 -8.77 -22.84
N ALA A 117 -6.60 -8.25 -23.33
CA ALA A 117 -5.25 -8.51 -22.80
C ALA A 117 -4.37 -7.26 -22.99
N PRO A 118 -3.29 -7.10 -22.18
CA PRO A 118 -2.33 -6.02 -22.35
C PRO A 118 -1.76 -5.98 -23.77
N ILE A 119 -1.97 -4.86 -24.46
CA ILE A 119 -1.36 -4.60 -25.76
C ILE A 119 -0.38 -3.44 -25.64
N GLN A 120 0.75 -3.53 -26.33
CA GLN A 120 1.67 -2.41 -26.43
C GLN A 120 1.04 -1.30 -27.30
N VAL A 121 1.13 -0.06 -26.83
CA VAL A 121 0.63 1.11 -27.56
C VAL A 121 1.67 1.53 -28.61
N CYS A 122 1.68 0.82 -29.74
CA CYS A 122 2.65 0.99 -30.83
C CYS A 122 2.26 2.13 -31.78
N THR A 123 2.56 3.39 -31.43
CA THR A 123 2.36 4.56 -32.31
C THR A 123 3.43 5.63 -32.05
N ASN A 124 3.05 6.90 -31.84
CA ASN A 124 3.94 8.02 -31.55
C ASN A 124 4.73 7.83 -30.23
N LEU A 125 4.30 6.89 -29.39
CA LEU A 125 4.99 6.52 -28.15
C LEU A 125 6.15 5.53 -28.37
N LEU A 126 6.24 4.85 -29.50
CA LEU A 126 7.24 3.78 -29.72
C LEU A 126 8.69 4.29 -29.65
N ILE A 127 8.91 5.56 -30.00
CA ILE A 127 10.22 6.21 -29.99
C ILE A 127 10.46 7.03 -28.70
N LYS A 128 9.61 6.89 -27.69
CA LYS A 128 9.64 7.68 -26.47
C LYS A 128 9.92 6.81 -25.25
N GLN A 129 10.69 7.38 -24.33
CA GLN A 129 10.85 6.83 -22.99
C GLN A 129 9.72 7.35 -22.10
N VAL A 130 8.61 6.62 -21.97
CA VAL A 130 7.51 7.05 -21.09
C VAL A 130 7.89 6.88 -19.61
N VAL A 131 7.65 7.89 -18.79
CA VAL A 131 8.00 7.89 -17.37
C VAL A 131 6.79 7.92 -16.44
N GLU A 132 5.65 8.37 -16.93
CA GLU A 132 4.41 8.49 -16.17
C GLU A 132 3.20 8.35 -17.11
N VAL A 133 2.14 7.70 -16.61
CA VAL A 133 0.85 7.60 -17.29
C VAL A 133 -0.26 8.10 -16.37
N ALA A 134 -1.29 8.73 -16.93
CA ALA A 134 -2.46 9.20 -16.21
C ALA A 134 -3.74 8.95 -17.03
N CYS A 135 -4.84 8.65 -16.34
CA CYS A 135 -6.14 8.36 -16.94
C CYS A 135 -7.20 9.24 -16.30
N GLY A 136 -8.05 9.86 -17.12
CA GLY A 136 -9.36 10.30 -16.65
C GLY A 136 -10.37 9.17 -16.80
N SER A 137 -11.66 9.48 -16.83
CA SER A 137 -12.66 8.41 -17.03
C SER A 137 -12.47 7.69 -18.35
N HIS A 138 -12.29 8.45 -19.43
CA HIS A 138 -12.31 7.91 -20.80
C HIS A 138 -11.21 8.46 -21.71
N HIS A 139 -10.18 9.08 -21.14
CA HIS A 139 -9.03 9.59 -21.88
C HIS A 139 -7.75 9.24 -21.13
N SER A 140 -6.66 9.26 -21.89
CA SER A 140 -5.38 8.71 -21.51
C SER A 140 -4.29 9.75 -21.77
N MET A 141 -3.30 9.80 -20.89
CA MET A 141 -2.12 10.66 -21.00
C MET A 141 -0.85 9.87 -20.70
N ALA A 142 0.23 10.25 -21.37
CA ALA A 142 1.58 9.76 -21.13
C ALA A 142 2.56 10.93 -21.14
N LEU A 143 3.49 10.93 -20.19
CA LEU A 143 4.62 11.86 -20.10
C LEU A 143 5.90 11.12 -20.48
N ALA A 144 6.62 11.63 -21.47
CA ALA A 144 7.93 11.13 -21.86
C ALA A 144 9.05 11.81 -21.07
N ALA A 145 10.21 11.15 -20.94
CA ALA A 145 11.37 11.62 -20.18
C ALA A 145 11.96 12.95 -20.69
N ASP A 146 11.76 13.25 -21.97
CA ASP A 146 12.12 14.52 -22.61
C ASP A 146 11.16 15.67 -22.23
N GLY A 147 10.07 15.38 -21.53
CA GLY A 147 9.05 16.33 -21.09
C GLY A 147 7.90 16.49 -22.07
N GLU A 148 7.84 15.69 -23.14
CA GLU A 148 6.71 15.71 -24.06
C GLU A 148 5.49 14.97 -23.50
N VAL A 149 4.31 15.57 -23.67
CA VAL A 149 3.04 14.98 -23.25
C VAL A 149 2.26 14.48 -24.46
N PHE A 150 1.72 13.28 -24.36
CA PHE A 150 0.82 12.67 -25.32
C PHE A 150 -0.52 12.40 -24.67
N ALA A 151 -1.61 12.63 -25.40
CA ALA A 151 -2.96 12.34 -24.93
C ALA A 151 -3.83 11.72 -26.03
N TRP A 152 -4.80 10.89 -25.65
CA TRP A 152 -5.73 10.22 -26.57
C TRP A 152 -7.02 9.78 -25.88
N GLY A 153 -7.96 9.24 -26.66
CA GLY A 153 -9.26 8.77 -26.19
C GLY A 153 -10.38 9.81 -26.34
N TYR A 154 -11.31 9.83 -25.38
CA TYR A 154 -12.49 10.69 -25.36
C TYR A 154 -12.11 12.17 -25.30
N ASN A 155 -12.72 13.02 -26.12
CA ASN A 155 -12.28 14.41 -26.28
C ASN A 155 -13.41 15.45 -26.39
N ASN A 156 -14.66 15.12 -26.05
CA ASN A 156 -15.79 16.04 -26.26
C ASN A 156 -15.67 17.39 -25.54
N CYS A 157 -14.85 17.49 -24.49
CA CYS A 157 -14.59 18.73 -23.76
C CYS A 157 -13.19 19.31 -24.04
N GLY A 158 -12.41 18.71 -24.94
CA GLY A 158 -11.06 19.12 -25.26
C GLY A 158 -9.97 18.54 -24.36
N GLN A 159 -10.26 17.51 -23.56
CA GLN A 159 -9.32 16.90 -22.60
C GLN A 159 -8.09 16.24 -23.23
N VAL A 160 -8.07 16.02 -24.55
CA VAL A 160 -6.85 15.59 -25.26
C VAL A 160 -5.92 16.77 -25.59
N GLY A 161 -6.40 18.01 -25.48
CA GLY A 161 -5.58 19.21 -25.72
C GLY A 161 -5.22 19.45 -27.19
N SER A 162 -5.99 18.87 -28.11
CA SER A 162 -5.71 18.85 -29.55
C SER A 162 -6.17 20.08 -30.33
N GLY A 163 -6.90 21.00 -29.68
CA GLY A 163 -7.63 22.09 -30.34
C GLY A 163 -8.93 21.65 -31.02
N SER A 164 -9.35 20.41 -30.82
CA SER A 164 -10.58 19.81 -31.35
C SER A 164 -11.38 19.13 -30.23
N THR A 165 -12.63 18.80 -30.51
CA THR A 165 -13.50 17.97 -29.65
C THR A 165 -13.64 16.52 -30.13
N THR A 166 -12.98 16.15 -31.24
CA THR A 166 -13.02 14.79 -31.77
C THR A 166 -12.12 13.85 -30.97
N ASN A 167 -12.64 12.66 -30.64
CA ASN A 167 -11.86 11.59 -30.00
C ASN A 167 -10.58 11.31 -30.79
N GLN A 168 -9.49 11.04 -30.09
CA GLN A 168 -8.19 10.74 -30.72
C GLN A 168 -7.92 9.24 -30.58
N PRO A 169 -7.91 8.46 -31.66
CA PRO A 169 -7.79 7.01 -31.57
C PRO A 169 -6.37 6.52 -31.31
N THR A 170 -5.39 7.40 -31.40
CA THR A 170 -3.96 7.13 -31.16
C THR A 170 -3.33 8.26 -30.33
N PRO A 171 -2.27 7.98 -29.56
CA PRO A 171 -1.49 8.98 -28.84
C PRO A 171 -1.11 10.18 -29.70
N ARG A 172 -1.57 11.37 -29.31
CA ARG A 172 -1.27 12.63 -29.99
C ARG A 172 -0.42 13.51 -29.10
N LYS A 173 0.69 14.03 -29.63
CA LYS A 173 1.51 15.02 -28.91
C LYS A 173 0.70 16.28 -28.63
N VAL A 174 0.69 16.73 -27.39
CA VAL A 174 0.08 17.98 -26.96
C VAL A 174 1.05 19.12 -27.26
N THR A 175 0.86 19.77 -28.41
CA THR A 175 1.83 20.73 -28.94
C THR A 175 1.61 22.14 -28.41
N ASN A 176 0.47 22.80 -28.68
CA ASN A 176 0.22 24.25 -28.42
C ASN A 176 1.14 24.97 -27.39
N CYS A 177 0.67 25.23 -26.16
CA CYS A 177 1.43 25.99 -25.16
C CYS A 177 2.56 25.18 -24.48
N LEU A 178 2.69 23.89 -24.80
CA LEU A 178 3.62 22.96 -24.15
C LEU A 178 4.80 22.54 -25.05
N HIS A 179 4.81 22.91 -26.34
CA HIS A 179 5.70 22.34 -27.36
C HIS A 179 7.20 22.48 -27.03
N ILE A 180 7.58 23.61 -26.45
CA ILE A 180 8.95 23.97 -26.09
C ILE A 180 9.22 23.89 -24.58
N LYS A 181 8.26 23.35 -23.83
CA LYS A 181 8.28 23.35 -22.36
C LYS A 181 8.54 21.94 -21.86
N ARG A 182 9.30 21.83 -20.77
CA ARG A 182 9.59 20.54 -20.14
C ARG A 182 8.54 20.27 -19.06
N VAL A 183 7.61 19.37 -19.36
CA VAL A 183 6.64 18.87 -18.38
C VAL A 183 7.34 17.86 -17.46
N VAL A 184 7.06 17.92 -16.17
CA VAL A 184 7.63 17.03 -15.14
C VAL A 184 6.58 16.25 -14.35
N GLY A 185 5.29 16.58 -14.52
CA GLY A 185 4.19 15.81 -13.95
C GLY A 185 2.89 16.03 -14.69
N ILE A 186 2.03 15.02 -14.69
CA ILE A 186 0.71 15.04 -15.33
C ILE A 186 -0.37 14.54 -14.37
N ALA A 187 -1.60 15.04 -14.51
CA ALA A 187 -2.73 14.51 -13.76
C ALA A 187 -4.02 14.60 -14.58
N CYS A 188 -4.92 13.64 -14.37
CA CYS A 188 -6.23 13.62 -15.00
C CYS A 188 -7.32 13.73 -13.94
N GLY A 189 -8.26 14.65 -14.13
CA GLY A 189 -9.58 14.55 -13.51
C GLY A 189 -10.48 13.65 -14.36
N GLN A 190 -11.78 13.64 -14.08
CA GLN A 190 -12.74 12.82 -14.82
C GLN A 190 -12.75 13.13 -16.34
N THR A 191 -12.76 14.41 -16.68
CA THR A 191 -12.82 14.96 -18.06
C THR A 191 -11.92 16.18 -18.25
N SER A 192 -10.89 16.32 -17.41
CA SER A 192 -9.92 17.41 -17.45
C SER A 192 -8.50 16.86 -17.30
N SER A 193 -7.54 17.64 -17.77
CA SER A 193 -6.12 17.29 -17.77
C SER A 193 -5.31 18.44 -17.22
N MET A 194 -4.24 18.10 -16.50
CA MET A 194 -3.30 19.02 -15.91
C MET A 194 -1.88 18.59 -16.24
N ALA A 195 -0.99 19.58 -16.35
CA ALA A 195 0.45 19.38 -16.45
C ALA A 195 1.18 20.40 -15.58
N VAL A 196 2.26 19.98 -14.95
CA VAL A 196 3.21 20.84 -14.23
C VAL A 196 4.56 20.81 -14.94
N LEU A 197 5.18 21.98 -15.09
CA LEU A 197 6.47 22.16 -15.72
C LEU A 197 7.62 22.11 -14.73
N ASP A 198 8.84 21.93 -15.22
CA ASP A 198 10.08 21.94 -14.41
C ASP A 198 10.31 23.26 -13.66
N ASN A 199 9.81 24.37 -14.20
CA ASN A 199 9.82 25.69 -13.58
C ASN A 199 8.64 25.95 -12.63
N GLY A 200 7.79 24.95 -12.39
CA GLY A 200 6.64 25.00 -11.50
C GLY A 200 5.37 25.64 -12.06
N GLU A 201 5.33 26.05 -13.35
CA GLU A 201 4.10 26.52 -13.98
C GLU A 201 3.09 25.38 -14.17
N VAL A 202 1.81 25.66 -13.92
CA VAL A 202 0.70 24.72 -14.12
C VAL A 202 -0.13 25.08 -15.34
N TYR A 203 -0.49 24.06 -16.12
CA TYR A 203 -1.35 24.15 -17.30
C TYR A 203 -2.55 23.21 -17.16
N GLY A 204 -3.74 23.69 -17.52
CA GLY A 204 -4.98 22.91 -17.50
C GLY A 204 -5.74 22.96 -18.83
N TRP A 205 -6.41 21.87 -19.19
CA TRP A 205 -7.33 21.81 -20.34
C TRP A 205 -8.42 20.75 -20.17
N GLY A 206 -9.43 20.78 -21.05
CA GLY A 206 -10.60 19.92 -21.01
C GLY A 206 -11.82 20.58 -20.39
N TYR A 207 -12.64 19.77 -19.70
CA TYR A 207 -13.87 20.22 -19.06
C TYR A 207 -13.60 21.17 -17.89
N ASN A 208 -14.36 22.26 -17.82
CA ASN A 208 -14.19 23.30 -16.79
C ASN A 208 -15.51 23.76 -16.14
N GLY A 209 -16.60 23.00 -16.28
CA GLY A 209 -17.92 23.44 -15.81
C GLY A 209 -18.03 23.68 -14.29
N ASN A 210 -17.07 23.19 -13.50
CA ASN A 210 -16.98 23.44 -12.06
C ASN A 210 -15.78 24.32 -11.68
N GLY A 211 -15.08 24.90 -12.66
CA GLY A 211 -13.84 25.65 -12.42
C GLY A 211 -12.62 24.78 -12.16
N GLN A 212 -12.67 23.48 -12.46
CA GLN A 212 -11.57 22.54 -12.16
C GLN A 212 -10.26 22.85 -12.91
N LEU A 213 -10.27 23.74 -13.91
CA LEU A 213 -9.06 24.21 -14.57
C LEU A 213 -8.38 25.38 -13.85
N GLY A 214 -9.04 26.02 -12.87
CA GLY A 214 -8.44 27.10 -12.07
C GLY A 214 -8.23 28.43 -12.81
N LEU A 215 -8.97 28.64 -13.91
CA LEU A 215 -8.77 29.77 -14.85
C LEU A 215 -9.61 31.01 -14.52
N GLY A 216 -10.27 31.06 -13.36
CA GLY A 216 -11.18 32.14 -12.98
C GLY A 216 -12.49 32.18 -13.76
N ASN A 217 -12.83 31.12 -14.48
CA ASN A 217 -14.04 30.99 -15.30
C ASN A 217 -14.49 29.51 -15.40
N ASN A 218 -15.61 29.25 -16.07
CA ASN A 218 -16.18 27.90 -16.28
C ASN A 218 -16.11 27.40 -17.74
N GLY A 219 -15.33 28.06 -18.60
CA GLY A 219 -15.22 27.71 -20.02
C GLY A 219 -14.25 26.54 -20.24
N ASN A 220 -14.69 25.52 -20.99
CA ASN A 220 -13.82 24.42 -21.41
C ASN A 220 -12.64 24.94 -22.23
N GLN A 221 -11.50 24.25 -22.16
CA GLN A 221 -10.31 24.61 -22.93
C GLN A 221 -9.91 23.47 -23.85
N LEU A 222 -9.87 23.73 -25.16
CA LEU A 222 -9.50 22.72 -26.15
C LEU A 222 -7.99 22.51 -26.29
N THR A 223 -7.20 23.39 -25.67
CA THR A 223 -5.73 23.35 -25.64
C THR A 223 -5.23 23.76 -24.25
N PRO A 224 -4.01 23.37 -23.85
CA PRO A 224 -3.44 23.76 -22.56
C PRO A 224 -3.43 25.27 -22.33
N VAL A 225 -3.96 25.71 -21.18
CA VAL A 225 -3.95 27.11 -20.74
C VAL A 225 -3.26 27.22 -19.38
N ARG A 226 -2.40 28.22 -19.21
CA ARG A 226 -1.67 28.45 -17.96
C ARG A 226 -2.63 28.89 -16.86
N VAL A 227 -2.48 28.29 -15.68
CA VAL A 227 -3.18 28.70 -14.46
C VAL A 227 -2.48 29.94 -13.89
N ALA A 228 -2.85 31.12 -14.41
CA ALA A 228 -2.16 32.37 -14.10
C ALA A 228 -2.17 32.71 -12.59
N ALA A 229 -3.19 32.29 -11.84
CA ALA A 229 -3.29 32.53 -10.40
C ALA A 229 -2.15 31.90 -9.56
N LEU A 230 -1.39 30.96 -10.11
CA LEU A 230 -0.23 30.33 -9.46
C LEU A 230 1.12 30.93 -9.92
N HIS A 231 1.12 32.09 -10.59
CA HIS A 231 2.34 32.66 -11.19
C HIS A 231 3.47 32.99 -10.20
N SER A 232 3.15 33.12 -8.90
CA SER A 232 4.09 33.53 -7.85
C SER A 232 4.60 32.37 -6.99
N VAL A 233 4.22 31.13 -7.32
CA VAL A 233 4.62 29.92 -6.59
C VAL A 233 5.17 28.89 -7.55
N CYS A 234 6.06 28.03 -7.06
CA CYS A 234 6.62 26.93 -7.82
C CYS A 234 5.89 25.63 -7.41
N VAL A 235 5.05 25.10 -8.31
CA VAL A 235 4.31 23.85 -8.06
C VAL A 235 5.19 22.67 -8.40
N ASN A 236 5.30 21.69 -7.49
CA ASN A 236 6.07 20.46 -7.74
C ASN A 236 5.18 19.21 -7.88
N GLN A 237 3.95 19.25 -7.37
CA GLN A 237 2.99 18.15 -7.47
C GLN A 237 1.60 18.68 -7.81
N ILE A 238 0.91 17.99 -8.73
CA ILE A 238 -0.48 18.25 -9.11
C ILE A 238 -1.24 16.93 -9.06
N VAL A 239 -2.41 16.91 -8.40
CA VAL A 239 -3.30 15.74 -8.39
C VAL A 239 -4.73 16.19 -8.67
N CYS A 240 -5.51 15.31 -9.29
CA CYS A 240 -6.89 15.60 -9.66
C CYS A 240 -7.84 14.59 -9.02
N GLY A 241 -8.89 15.09 -8.39
CA GLY A 241 -10.04 14.28 -8.03
C GLY A 241 -11.06 14.22 -9.16
N TYR A 242 -12.30 13.87 -8.83
CA TYR A 242 -13.40 13.78 -9.82
C TYR A 242 -13.55 15.06 -10.67
N ALA A 243 -13.71 16.21 -10.01
CA ALA A 243 -13.84 17.51 -10.67
C ALA A 243 -13.18 18.62 -9.85
N HIS A 244 -12.11 18.29 -9.11
CA HIS A 244 -11.32 19.23 -8.32
C HIS A 244 -9.84 18.94 -8.51
N THR A 245 -8.99 19.90 -8.17
CA THR A 245 -7.55 19.81 -8.33
C THR A 245 -6.86 20.33 -7.09
N LEU A 246 -5.78 19.65 -6.71
CA LEU A 246 -4.89 20.05 -5.63
C LEU A 246 -3.49 20.27 -6.21
N ALA A 247 -2.82 21.33 -5.76
CA ALA A 247 -1.42 21.60 -6.10
C ALA A 247 -0.59 21.76 -4.82
N LEU A 248 0.61 21.20 -4.84
CA LEU A 248 1.61 21.34 -3.78
C LEU A 248 2.78 22.14 -4.32
N THR A 249 3.22 23.14 -3.56
CA THR A 249 4.40 23.92 -3.92
C THR A 249 5.69 23.33 -3.36
N ASP A 250 6.82 23.74 -3.89
CA ASP A 250 8.15 23.49 -3.34
C ASP A 250 8.39 24.15 -1.97
N GLU A 251 7.57 25.10 -1.56
CA GLU A 251 7.49 25.66 -0.20
C GLU A 251 6.58 24.84 0.73
N GLY A 252 5.87 23.85 0.19
CA GLY A 252 4.93 22.97 0.91
C GLY A 252 3.60 23.63 1.25
N LEU A 253 3.19 24.61 0.43
CA LEU A 253 1.88 25.23 0.47
C LEU A 253 0.89 24.39 -0.35
N LEU A 254 -0.31 24.19 0.19
CA LEU A 254 -1.39 23.46 -0.47
C LEU A 254 -2.36 24.44 -1.11
N TYR A 255 -2.66 24.24 -2.39
CA TYR A 255 -3.72 24.96 -3.11
C TYR A 255 -4.80 23.99 -3.60
N ALA A 256 -6.05 24.44 -3.60
CA ALA A 256 -7.18 23.68 -4.13
C ALA A 256 -8.14 24.55 -4.95
N TRP A 257 -8.76 23.96 -5.98
CA TRP A 257 -9.82 24.58 -6.77
C TRP A 257 -10.72 23.55 -7.47
N GLY A 258 -11.81 24.01 -8.07
CA GLY A 258 -12.80 23.20 -8.78
C GLY A 258 -14.07 22.95 -7.97
N ALA A 259 -14.68 21.78 -8.17
CA ALA A 259 -15.90 21.36 -7.50
C ALA A 259 -15.69 21.19 -5.98
N ASN A 260 -16.68 21.58 -5.17
CA ASN A 260 -16.60 21.54 -3.70
C ASN A 260 -17.88 21.04 -3.01
N THR A 261 -18.80 20.39 -3.73
CA THR A 261 -20.11 19.96 -3.20
C THR A 261 -20.03 19.10 -1.93
N TYR A 262 -18.94 18.36 -1.76
CA TYR A 262 -18.67 17.52 -0.59
C TYR A 262 -17.63 18.09 0.38
N GLY A 263 -17.11 19.29 0.12
CA GLY A 263 -16.05 19.90 0.93
C GLY A 263 -14.63 19.51 0.49
N GLN A 264 -14.46 18.92 -0.69
CA GLN A 264 -13.18 18.39 -1.19
C GLN A 264 -12.10 19.47 -1.43
N LEU A 265 -12.43 20.75 -1.33
CA LEU A 265 -11.43 21.81 -1.35
C LEU A 265 -10.87 22.15 0.05
N GLY A 266 -11.52 21.70 1.13
CA GLY A 266 -11.05 21.95 2.50
C GLY A 266 -11.18 23.41 2.96
N THR A 267 -12.11 24.17 2.36
CA THR A 267 -12.25 25.62 2.55
C THR A 267 -13.24 26.03 3.65
N GLY A 268 -13.77 25.08 4.42
CA GLY A 268 -14.78 25.31 5.45
C GLY A 268 -16.17 25.61 4.90
N ASN A 269 -16.40 25.40 3.60
CA ASN A 269 -17.70 25.55 2.95
C ASN A 269 -17.82 24.57 1.76
N LYS A 270 -18.92 24.67 1.00
CA LYS A 270 -19.24 23.79 -0.14
C LYS A 270 -19.28 24.51 -1.50
N ASN A 271 -18.73 25.72 -1.58
CA ASN A 271 -18.74 26.51 -2.81
C ASN A 271 -17.59 26.11 -3.71
N ASN A 272 -17.87 25.93 -5.01
CA ASN A 272 -16.85 25.71 -6.02
C ASN A 272 -15.90 26.92 -6.08
N LEU A 273 -14.63 26.66 -6.42
CA LEU A 273 -13.64 27.71 -6.63
C LEU A 273 -13.15 27.68 -8.08
N LEU A 274 -13.28 28.80 -8.77
CA LEU A 274 -12.84 28.93 -10.17
C LEU A 274 -11.35 29.23 -10.29
N SER A 275 -10.71 29.60 -9.19
CA SER A 275 -9.28 29.90 -9.10
C SER A 275 -8.68 29.19 -7.89
N PRO A 276 -7.38 28.80 -7.96
CA PRO A 276 -6.62 28.26 -6.83
C PRO A 276 -6.76 29.11 -5.57
N ALA A 277 -7.09 28.45 -4.46
CA ALA A 277 -7.06 29.05 -3.12
C ALA A 277 -6.10 28.27 -2.23
N HIS A 278 -5.36 29.00 -1.40
CA HIS A 278 -4.47 28.41 -0.40
C HIS A 278 -5.29 27.75 0.72
N ILE A 279 -4.98 26.50 1.03
CA ILE A 279 -5.67 25.69 2.04
C ILE A 279 -4.74 25.50 3.24
N MET A 280 -5.19 25.96 4.40
CA MET A 280 -4.42 25.87 5.64
C MET A 280 -4.52 24.45 6.21
N VAL A 281 -3.40 23.73 6.26
CA VAL A 281 -3.26 22.42 6.91
C VAL A 281 -2.25 22.58 8.06
N GLU A 282 -2.75 22.98 9.23
CA GLU A 282 -1.92 23.41 10.36
C GLU A 282 -0.79 24.38 9.94
N LYS A 283 0.20 24.65 10.81
CA LYS A 283 1.36 25.51 10.48
C LYS A 283 2.56 24.68 10.01
N GLU A 284 2.32 23.46 9.53
CA GLU A 284 3.36 22.56 9.05
C GLU A 284 3.41 22.52 7.53
N ARG A 285 4.61 22.25 7.01
CA ARG A 285 4.85 22.05 5.59
C ARG A 285 4.15 20.78 5.09
N VAL A 286 3.35 20.89 4.03
CA VAL A 286 2.79 19.71 3.33
C VAL A 286 3.87 19.09 2.45
N VAL A 287 3.96 17.75 2.42
CA VAL A 287 4.96 17.00 1.66
C VAL A 287 4.35 16.01 0.67
N GLU A 288 3.07 15.69 0.79
CA GLU A 288 2.34 14.82 -0.14
C GLU A 288 0.88 15.26 -0.20
N ILE A 289 0.31 15.25 -1.40
CA ILE A 289 -1.11 15.44 -1.66
C ILE A 289 -1.67 14.28 -2.46
N ALA A 290 -2.94 13.93 -2.22
CA ALA A 290 -3.60 12.81 -2.87
C ALA A 290 -5.05 13.13 -3.26
N ALA A 291 -5.40 12.79 -4.50
CA ALA A 291 -6.73 12.85 -5.07
C ALA A 291 -6.83 11.79 -6.18
N CYS A 292 -8.04 11.28 -6.45
CA CYS A 292 -8.28 10.30 -7.51
C CYS A 292 -9.45 10.71 -8.40
N HIS A 293 -9.32 10.57 -9.72
CA HIS A 293 -10.32 10.98 -10.72
C HIS A 293 -11.73 10.36 -10.51
N SER A 294 -11.84 9.27 -9.74
CA SER A 294 -13.11 8.61 -9.44
C SER A 294 -13.69 8.97 -8.07
N ALA A 295 -13.01 9.81 -7.27
CA ALA A 295 -13.38 10.13 -5.90
C ALA A 295 -13.50 11.64 -5.66
N HIS A 296 -14.29 11.99 -4.65
CA HIS A 296 -14.41 13.35 -4.10
C HIS A 296 -13.64 13.50 -2.78
N THR A 297 -12.72 12.60 -2.49
CA THR A 297 -11.85 12.62 -1.30
C THR A 297 -10.53 13.29 -1.65
N SER A 298 -10.02 14.04 -0.69
CA SER A 298 -8.71 14.68 -0.75
C SER A 298 -7.93 14.31 0.51
N ALA A 299 -6.63 14.15 0.37
CA ALA A 299 -5.75 13.92 1.50
C ALA A 299 -4.43 14.67 1.35
N ALA A 300 -3.78 14.93 2.47
CA ALA A 300 -2.44 15.50 2.52
C ALA A 300 -1.65 14.92 3.70
N LYS A 301 -0.33 14.86 3.56
CA LYS A 301 0.60 14.51 4.62
C LYS A 301 1.57 15.66 4.87
N THR A 302 1.81 15.99 6.13
CA THR A 302 2.80 17.00 6.52
C THR A 302 4.18 16.39 6.74
N GLN A 303 5.20 17.24 6.80
CA GLN A 303 6.57 16.85 7.12
C GLN A 303 6.69 16.18 8.50
N GLY A 304 5.82 16.55 9.46
CA GLY A 304 5.74 15.90 10.78
C GLY A 304 5.14 14.50 10.75
N GLY A 305 4.66 14.03 9.59
CA GLY A 305 4.03 12.71 9.43
C GLY A 305 2.52 12.70 9.68
N HIS A 306 1.91 13.85 9.99
CA HIS A 306 0.47 13.97 10.18
C HIS A 306 -0.28 13.81 8.86
N VAL A 307 -1.31 12.98 8.84
CA VAL A 307 -2.15 12.73 7.65
C VAL A 307 -3.53 13.33 7.85
N TYR A 308 -3.94 14.16 6.91
CA TYR A 308 -5.25 14.82 6.89
C TYR A 308 -6.11 14.27 5.75
N MET A 309 -7.42 14.26 5.96
CA MET A 309 -8.42 13.92 4.94
C MET A 309 -9.59 14.90 4.94
N TRP A 310 -10.19 15.15 3.78
CA TRP A 310 -11.40 15.95 3.64
C TRP A 310 -12.14 15.61 2.33
N GLY A 311 -13.29 16.25 2.10
CA GLY A 311 -14.21 15.93 1.01
C GLY A 311 -15.21 14.85 1.38
N GLN A 312 -15.57 14.00 0.42
CA GLN A 312 -16.49 12.89 0.68
C GLN A 312 -15.73 11.74 1.34
N CYS A 313 -15.94 11.52 2.63
CA CYS A 313 -15.27 10.47 3.42
C CYS A 313 -16.34 9.52 3.98
N ARG A 314 -16.40 8.27 3.49
CA ARG A 314 -17.45 7.27 3.83
C ARG A 314 -18.88 7.82 3.74
N GLY A 315 -19.16 8.58 2.68
CA GLY A 315 -20.46 9.22 2.46
C GLY A 315 -20.72 10.48 3.28
N GLN A 316 -19.83 10.86 4.21
CA GLN A 316 -19.91 12.12 4.95
C GLN A 316 -19.18 13.24 4.21
N SER A 317 -19.63 14.47 4.39
CA SER A 317 -19.00 15.67 3.83
C SER A 317 -18.13 16.33 4.88
N VAL A 318 -16.82 16.23 4.72
CA VAL A 318 -15.79 16.80 5.59
C VAL A 318 -15.25 18.06 4.91
N ILE A 319 -15.62 19.23 5.40
CA ILE A 319 -15.38 20.53 4.72
C ILE A 319 -14.06 21.22 5.09
N LEU A 320 -13.34 20.69 6.08
CA LEU A 320 -12.02 21.16 6.51
C LEU A 320 -11.07 19.98 6.61
N PRO A 321 -9.75 20.16 6.40
CA PRO A 321 -8.76 19.11 6.64
C PRO A 321 -8.91 18.51 8.04
N HIS A 322 -9.22 17.21 8.11
CA HIS A 322 -9.40 16.49 9.35
C HIS A 322 -8.19 15.59 9.62
N LEU A 323 -7.53 15.78 10.76
CA LEU A 323 -6.39 14.96 11.19
C LEU A 323 -6.82 13.51 11.42
N THR A 324 -6.03 12.57 10.91
CA THR A 324 -6.25 11.13 11.05
C THR A 324 -5.15 10.48 11.87
N HIS A 325 -5.33 9.21 12.21
CA HIS A 325 -4.29 8.37 12.82
C HIS A 325 -3.53 7.52 11.77
N PHE A 326 -3.66 7.84 10.49
CA PHE A 326 -2.94 7.16 9.43
C PHE A 326 -1.51 7.67 9.28
N SER A 327 -0.66 6.84 8.67
CA SER A 327 0.77 7.16 8.44
C SER A 327 1.07 7.56 6.99
N CYS A 328 0.13 7.32 6.08
CA CYS A 328 0.22 7.65 4.67
C CYS A 328 -1.16 8.04 4.10
N THR A 329 -1.18 8.78 2.99
CA THR A 329 -2.41 9.16 2.30
C THR A 329 -3.12 7.98 1.65
N ASP A 330 -2.38 6.93 1.28
CA ASP A 330 -2.89 5.69 0.71
C ASP A 330 -3.95 5.03 1.62
N ASP A 331 -3.72 5.04 2.93
CA ASP A 331 -4.65 4.52 3.94
C ASP A 331 -6.00 5.28 3.95
N VAL A 332 -5.98 6.59 3.69
CA VAL A 332 -7.20 7.41 3.59
C VAL A 332 -8.06 6.89 2.45
N PHE A 333 -7.45 6.57 1.31
CA PHE A 333 -8.16 6.05 0.15
C PHE A 333 -8.65 4.62 0.36
N ALA A 334 -7.86 3.77 1.02
CA ALA A 334 -8.29 2.41 1.38
C ALA A 334 -9.50 2.39 2.32
N CYS A 335 -9.54 3.29 3.31
CA CYS A 335 -10.51 3.21 4.41
C CYS A 335 -11.67 4.20 4.31
N PHE A 336 -11.49 5.35 3.64
CA PHE A 336 -12.43 6.46 3.66
C PHE A 336 -12.88 6.99 2.29
N ALA A 337 -12.16 6.71 1.20
CA ALA A 337 -12.63 7.09 -0.12
C ALA A 337 -13.83 6.26 -0.57
N THR A 338 -14.62 6.80 -1.49
CA THR A 338 -15.76 6.11 -2.11
C THR A 338 -15.71 6.34 -3.62
N PRO A 339 -15.36 5.32 -4.43
CA PRO A 339 -14.91 3.98 -4.03
C PRO A 339 -13.51 3.99 -3.37
N ALA A 340 -13.18 2.91 -2.65
CA ALA A 340 -11.91 2.75 -1.94
C ALA A 340 -10.76 2.34 -2.88
N VAL A 341 -10.44 3.15 -3.89
CA VAL A 341 -9.44 2.84 -4.93
C VAL A 341 -8.10 3.50 -4.64
N SER A 342 -7.01 2.96 -5.19
CA SER A 342 -5.66 3.53 -5.05
C SER A 342 -5.49 4.77 -5.93
N TRP A 343 -5.08 5.91 -5.35
CA TRP A 343 -4.85 7.15 -6.12
C TRP A 343 -3.56 7.14 -6.94
N ARG A 344 -2.69 6.14 -6.73
CA ARG A 344 -1.42 5.90 -7.44
C ARG A 344 -1.10 4.39 -7.44
N LEU A 345 -0.09 3.99 -8.22
CA LEU A 345 0.57 2.70 -8.03
C LEU A 345 1.32 2.70 -6.70
N LEU A 346 0.85 1.91 -5.74
CA LEU A 346 1.46 1.80 -4.42
C LEU A 346 2.82 1.14 -4.54
N SER A 347 3.78 1.62 -3.75
CA SER A 347 5.05 0.93 -3.50
C SER A 347 5.03 0.42 -2.06
N VAL A 348 5.17 -0.88 -1.90
CA VAL A 348 5.20 -1.56 -0.60
C VAL A 348 6.66 -1.82 -0.27
N GLU A 349 7.22 -0.94 0.56
CA GLU A 349 8.51 -1.18 1.18
C GLU A 349 8.30 -2.18 2.31
N HIS A 350 8.78 -3.41 2.12
CA HIS A 350 9.00 -4.30 3.24
C HIS A 350 10.38 -3.95 3.78
N GLU A 351 10.44 -3.32 4.95
CA GLU A 351 11.70 -3.31 5.66
C GLU A 351 12.00 -4.76 6.07
N ASP A 352 13.12 -5.31 5.62
CA ASP A 352 13.67 -6.59 6.06
C ASP A 352 14.10 -6.58 7.54
N PHE A 353 13.57 -5.65 8.36
CA PHE A 353 13.73 -5.70 9.79
C PHE A 353 12.72 -6.70 10.33
N LEU A 354 13.22 -7.88 10.71
CA LEU A 354 12.52 -8.74 11.65
C LEU A 354 12.08 -7.87 12.83
N THR A 355 10.81 -7.96 13.23
CA THR A 355 10.37 -7.35 14.48
C THR A 355 11.29 -7.82 15.62
N VAL A 356 11.35 -7.09 16.74
CA VAL A 356 12.15 -7.53 17.91
C VAL A 356 11.81 -8.97 18.30
N ALA A 357 10.53 -9.36 18.22
CA ALA A 357 10.07 -10.72 18.50
C ALA A 357 10.60 -11.75 17.49
N GLU A 358 10.55 -11.45 16.19
CA GLU A 358 11.06 -12.35 15.14
C GLU A 358 12.58 -12.45 15.15
N SER A 359 13.27 -11.36 15.45
CA SER A 359 14.71 -11.31 15.64
C SER A 359 15.11 -12.24 16.78
N LEU A 360 14.45 -12.12 17.94
CA LEU A 360 14.70 -13.00 19.09
C LEU A 360 14.37 -14.46 18.76
N LYS A 361 13.24 -14.72 18.10
CA LYS A 361 12.87 -16.08 17.68
C LYS A 361 13.93 -16.72 16.78
N LYS A 362 14.51 -15.96 15.86
CA LYS A 362 15.57 -16.42 14.95
C LYS A 362 16.87 -16.73 15.69
N GLU A 363 17.21 -15.95 16.72
CA GLU A 363 18.45 -16.12 17.51
C GLU A 363 18.36 -17.21 18.60
N PHE A 364 17.22 -17.85 18.80
CA PHE A 364 17.12 -18.97 19.75
C PHE A 364 17.92 -20.19 19.25
N ASP A 365 18.77 -20.74 20.11
CA ASP A 365 19.65 -21.88 19.81
C ASP A 365 20.74 -21.58 18.76
N SER A 366 21.06 -20.29 18.55
CA SER A 366 22.14 -19.84 17.67
C SER A 366 23.50 -19.85 18.39
N PRO A 367 24.50 -20.61 17.91
CA PRO A 367 25.83 -20.62 18.50
C PRO A 367 26.66 -19.36 18.16
N GLU A 368 26.24 -18.56 17.18
CA GLU A 368 26.98 -17.38 16.71
C GLU A 368 26.84 -16.18 17.65
N THR A 369 25.68 -16.05 18.30
CA THR A 369 25.29 -14.87 19.07
C THR A 369 25.12 -15.14 20.57
N ALA A 370 25.01 -16.41 20.96
CA ALA A 370 24.82 -16.82 22.34
C ALA A 370 26.05 -16.54 23.23
N ASP A 371 25.79 -16.08 24.46
CA ASP A 371 26.77 -15.85 25.52
C ASP A 371 26.66 -16.89 26.66
N LEU A 372 25.80 -17.89 26.49
CA LEU A 372 25.52 -18.96 27.44
C LEU A 372 25.00 -20.22 26.73
N LYS A 373 25.38 -21.40 27.22
CA LYS A 373 24.77 -22.66 26.79
C LYS A 373 24.36 -23.53 27.96
N PHE A 374 23.21 -24.18 27.84
CA PHE A 374 22.76 -25.21 28.78
C PHE A 374 23.10 -26.59 28.24
N ARG A 375 23.61 -27.49 29.09
CA ARG A 375 23.86 -28.89 28.76
C ARG A 375 22.84 -29.78 29.45
N ILE A 376 22.03 -30.48 28.67
CA ILE A 376 21.00 -31.43 29.12
C ILE A 376 21.11 -32.70 28.30
N ASP A 377 21.16 -33.87 28.95
CA ASP A 377 21.29 -35.18 28.28
C ASP A 377 22.45 -35.23 27.25
N GLY A 378 23.55 -34.52 27.53
CA GLY A 378 24.72 -34.41 26.65
C GLY A 378 24.54 -33.50 25.42
N LYS A 379 23.39 -32.84 25.27
CA LYS A 379 23.11 -31.87 24.20
C LYS A 379 23.21 -30.44 24.72
N TYR A 380 23.57 -29.51 23.83
CA TYR A 380 23.69 -28.09 24.15
C TYR A 380 22.51 -27.29 23.58
N ILE A 381 22.06 -26.29 24.34
CA ILE A 381 21.09 -25.28 23.90
C ILE A 381 21.71 -23.91 24.07
N HIS A 382 21.83 -23.15 22.99
CA HIS A 382 22.50 -21.86 22.96
C HIS A 382 21.51 -20.72 23.25
N VAL A 383 21.84 -19.85 24.20
CA VAL A 383 20.93 -18.80 24.69
C VAL A 383 21.69 -17.54 25.10
N HIS A 384 20.93 -16.49 25.38
CA HIS A 384 21.42 -15.15 25.66
C HIS A 384 21.03 -14.75 27.08
N LYS A 385 22.01 -14.47 27.95
CA LYS A 385 21.80 -14.05 29.36
C LYS A 385 20.87 -12.85 29.45
N ALA A 386 20.96 -11.91 28.52
CA ALA A 386 20.09 -10.73 28.49
C ALA A 386 18.60 -11.10 28.38
N VAL A 387 18.25 -12.00 27.44
CA VAL A 387 16.87 -12.45 27.25
C VAL A 387 16.36 -13.18 28.48
N LEU A 388 17.17 -14.09 29.04
CA LEU A 388 16.83 -14.82 30.27
C LEU A 388 16.61 -13.89 31.46
N LYS A 389 17.52 -12.92 31.68
CA LYS A 389 17.40 -11.90 32.75
C LYS A 389 16.18 -11.00 32.56
N ILE A 390 15.74 -10.74 31.33
CA ILE A 390 14.55 -9.91 31.06
C ILE A 390 13.27 -10.72 31.32
N ARG A 391 13.27 -11.98 30.89
CA ARG A 391 12.05 -12.79 30.73
C ARG A 391 11.77 -13.77 31.87
N CYS A 392 12.74 -14.03 32.75
CA CYS A 392 12.57 -14.97 33.85
C CYS A 392 13.22 -14.46 35.15
N GLU A 393 12.43 -14.36 36.22
CA GLU A 393 12.89 -13.83 37.51
C GLU A 393 13.90 -14.76 38.19
N HIS A 394 13.74 -16.07 38.01
CA HIS A 394 14.70 -17.07 38.49
C HIS A 394 16.10 -16.80 37.91
N PHE A 395 16.20 -16.63 36.59
CA PHE A 395 17.48 -16.32 35.94
C PHE A 395 18.00 -14.93 36.29
N ARG A 396 17.11 -13.92 36.40
CA ARG A 396 17.50 -12.58 36.88
C ARG A 396 18.20 -12.65 38.24
N SER A 397 17.62 -13.39 39.18
CA SER A 397 18.19 -13.59 40.52
C SER A 397 19.47 -14.42 40.50
N MET A 398 19.49 -15.52 39.72
CA MET A 398 20.64 -16.40 39.55
C MET A 398 21.88 -15.65 39.06
N PHE A 399 21.71 -14.77 38.06
CA PHE A 399 22.80 -14.02 37.47
C PHE A 399 23.22 -12.77 38.27
N GLN A 400 22.41 -12.29 39.23
CA GLN A 400 22.77 -11.16 40.09
C GLN A 400 23.53 -11.57 41.36
N SER A 401 23.25 -12.75 41.92
CA SER A 401 23.68 -13.12 43.27
C SER A 401 24.87 -14.09 43.31
N TYR A 402 25.04 -14.93 42.30
CA TYR A 402 26.01 -16.04 42.32
C TYR A 402 27.00 -16.06 41.15
N TRP A 403 26.95 -15.07 40.25
CA TRP A 403 27.77 -15.05 39.04
C TRP A 403 28.61 -13.76 38.98
N ASN A 404 29.88 -13.85 39.36
CA ASN A 404 30.89 -12.93 38.82
C ASN A 404 31.05 -13.25 37.33
N GLU A 405 31.15 -12.24 36.48
CA GLU A 405 31.02 -12.31 35.01
C GLU A 405 31.96 -13.33 34.31
N ASP A 406 32.97 -13.86 34.99
CA ASP A 406 34.12 -14.54 34.37
C ASP A 406 34.12 -16.09 34.31
N MET A 407 33.18 -16.87 34.87
CA MET A 407 33.54 -18.28 35.15
C MET A 407 32.67 -19.44 34.64
N LYS A 408 31.54 -19.25 33.95
CA LYS A 408 30.82 -20.41 33.35
C LYS A 408 30.01 -20.04 32.11
N GLU A 409 30.50 -20.48 30.95
CA GLU A 409 29.75 -20.48 29.69
C GLU A 409 28.73 -21.63 29.61
N VAL A 410 28.84 -22.64 30.49
CA VAL A 410 28.01 -23.85 30.48
C VAL A 410 27.27 -24.03 31.79
N ILE A 411 25.96 -24.26 31.72
CA ILE A 411 25.11 -24.65 32.85
C ILE A 411 24.60 -26.07 32.63
N GLU A 412 24.85 -26.96 33.58
CA GLU A 412 24.40 -28.35 33.52
C GLU A 412 23.04 -28.48 34.21
N ILE A 413 22.09 -29.14 33.56
CA ILE A 413 20.76 -29.43 34.10
C ILE A 413 20.50 -30.92 33.98
N ASP A 414 20.36 -31.56 35.13
CA ASP A 414 20.14 -33.01 35.24
C ASP A 414 18.71 -33.37 35.66
N GLN A 415 17.90 -32.36 36.02
CA GLN A 415 16.59 -32.54 36.65
C GLN A 415 15.44 -32.66 35.64
N PHE A 416 15.66 -32.21 34.40
CA PHE A 416 14.63 -32.14 33.36
C PHE A 416 15.17 -32.69 32.06
N SER A 417 14.30 -33.31 31.26
CA SER A 417 14.67 -33.84 29.94
C SER A 417 14.98 -32.72 28.95
N TYR A 418 15.80 -33.03 27.94
CA TYR A 418 16.13 -32.07 26.90
C TYR A 418 14.91 -31.41 26.22
N PRO A 419 13.85 -32.14 25.78
CA PRO A 419 12.67 -31.52 25.16
C PRO A 419 11.97 -30.51 26.07
N VAL A 420 11.82 -30.85 27.35
CA VAL A 420 11.17 -30.00 28.35
C VAL A 420 11.95 -28.71 28.58
N TYR A 421 13.26 -28.83 28.85
CA TYR A 421 14.08 -27.65 29.14
C TYR A 421 14.27 -26.77 27.89
N ARG A 422 14.36 -27.37 26.70
CA ARG A 422 14.42 -26.63 25.43
C ARG A 422 13.15 -25.84 25.18
N ALA A 423 11.97 -26.43 25.38
CA ALA A 423 10.71 -25.74 25.20
C ALA A 423 10.53 -24.59 26.20
N PHE A 424 11.01 -24.76 27.44
CA PHE A 424 11.05 -23.66 28.41
C PHE A 424 11.88 -22.49 27.90
N LEU A 425 13.14 -22.75 27.50
CA LEU A 425 14.01 -21.70 27.00
C LEU A 425 13.44 -21.07 25.74
N GLN A 426 12.89 -21.86 24.81
CA GLN A 426 12.24 -21.35 23.60
C GLN A 426 11.05 -20.43 23.93
N TYR A 427 10.22 -20.80 24.92
CA TYR A 427 9.10 -19.98 25.38
C TYR A 427 9.56 -18.58 25.83
N LEU A 428 10.72 -18.46 26.48
CA LEU A 428 11.25 -17.16 26.90
C LEU A 428 11.55 -16.25 25.70
N TYR A 429 11.85 -16.82 24.53
CA TYR A 429 12.10 -16.10 23.27
C TYR A 429 10.84 -15.85 22.44
N THR A 430 9.88 -16.78 22.45
CA THR A 430 8.80 -16.79 21.46
C THR A 430 7.39 -16.65 22.02
N ASP A 431 7.22 -16.70 23.35
CA ASP A 431 5.90 -16.76 24.03
C ASP A 431 5.03 -17.98 23.62
N THR A 432 5.60 -18.97 22.92
CA THR A 432 4.91 -20.17 22.42
C THR A 432 5.53 -21.44 22.99
N VAL A 433 4.72 -22.48 23.18
CA VAL A 433 5.18 -23.82 23.56
C VAL A 433 4.78 -24.80 22.48
N ASP A 434 5.75 -25.58 22.03
CA ASP A 434 5.56 -26.68 21.09
C ASP A 434 6.08 -27.97 21.74
N LEU A 435 5.19 -28.64 22.48
CA LEU A 435 5.46 -29.90 23.15
C LEU A 435 4.21 -30.78 23.11
N PRO A 436 4.38 -32.12 23.04
CA PRO A 436 3.28 -33.04 23.19
C PRO A 436 2.74 -33.01 24.64
N PRO A 437 1.46 -33.40 24.86
CA PRO A 437 0.80 -33.29 26.16
C PRO A 437 1.51 -34.06 27.29
N GLU A 438 2.19 -35.16 26.97
CA GLU A 438 2.93 -35.97 27.94
C GLU A 438 4.15 -35.23 28.49
N ASP A 439 4.89 -34.53 27.62
CA ASP A 439 6.06 -33.73 28.00
C ASP A 439 5.68 -32.39 28.63
N ALA A 440 4.48 -31.89 28.34
CA ALA A 440 3.96 -30.65 28.93
C ALA A 440 3.83 -30.72 30.47
N ILE A 441 3.77 -31.93 31.06
CA ILE A 441 3.81 -32.13 32.51
C ILE A 441 5.17 -31.71 33.08
N GLY A 442 6.26 -32.14 32.45
CA GLY A 442 7.61 -31.74 32.87
C GLY A 442 7.81 -30.23 32.73
N LEU A 443 7.22 -29.61 31.71
CA LEU A 443 7.25 -28.16 31.54
C LEU A 443 6.39 -27.43 32.58
N LEU A 444 5.28 -28.03 33.02
CA LEU A 444 4.44 -27.50 34.09
C LEU A 444 5.18 -27.47 35.43
N ASP A 445 5.94 -28.53 35.74
CA ASP A 445 6.80 -28.59 36.92
C ASP A 445 7.83 -27.47 36.90
N LEU A 446 8.54 -27.35 35.77
CA LEU A 446 9.57 -26.36 35.59
C LEU A 446 9.01 -24.93 35.69
N ALA A 447 7.85 -24.66 35.05
CA ALA A 447 7.15 -23.40 35.16
C ALA A 447 6.75 -23.08 36.62
N THR A 448 6.42 -24.10 37.41
CA THR A 448 6.10 -23.95 38.83
C THR A 448 7.36 -23.68 39.65
N SER A 449 8.44 -24.43 39.43
CA SER A 449 9.74 -24.25 40.09
C SER A 449 10.34 -22.87 39.84
N TYR A 450 10.17 -22.31 38.64
CA TYR A 450 10.67 -20.98 38.28
C TYR A 450 9.62 -19.87 38.41
N CYS A 451 8.45 -20.18 38.97
CA CYS A 451 7.36 -19.23 39.24
C CYS A 451 6.81 -18.50 37.98
N GLU A 452 6.86 -19.14 36.81
CA GLU A 452 6.37 -18.62 35.54
C GLU A 452 4.86 -18.85 35.35
N ASN A 453 4.05 -17.97 35.93
CA ASN A 453 2.58 -18.11 35.98
C ASN A 453 1.90 -18.22 34.61
N ARG A 454 2.40 -17.50 33.60
CA ARG A 454 1.80 -17.51 32.25
C ARG A 454 2.08 -18.83 31.54
N LEU A 455 3.31 -19.32 31.63
CA LEU A 455 3.70 -20.63 31.11
C LEU A 455 2.93 -21.76 31.79
N ARG A 456 2.74 -21.68 33.10
CA ARG A 456 1.95 -22.66 33.88
C ARG A 456 0.53 -22.80 33.32
N LYS A 457 -0.15 -21.68 33.03
CA LYS A 457 -1.49 -21.68 32.42
C LYS A 457 -1.48 -22.29 31.01
N LEU A 458 -0.45 -21.99 30.22
CA LEU A 458 -0.32 -22.53 28.86
C LEU A 458 -0.14 -24.05 28.88
N CYS A 459 0.70 -24.58 29.79
CA CYS A 459 0.91 -26.03 29.95
C CYS A 459 -0.38 -26.73 30.39
N GLN A 460 -1.11 -26.17 31.36
CA GLN A 460 -2.41 -26.71 31.79
C GLN A 460 -3.41 -26.80 30.63
N HIS A 461 -3.40 -25.82 29.71
CA HIS A 461 -4.27 -25.82 28.55
C HIS A 461 -3.87 -26.87 27.51
N ILE A 462 -2.58 -27.03 27.25
CA ILE A 462 -2.04 -28.08 26.36
C ILE A 462 -2.42 -29.47 26.87
N ILE A 463 -2.19 -29.73 28.16
CA ILE A 463 -2.52 -31.01 28.80
C ILE A 463 -4.02 -31.28 28.69
N LYS A 464 -4.88 -30.31 29.05
CA LYS A 464 -6.35 -30.48 29.01
C LYS A 464 -6.89 -30.79 27.62
N ARG A 465 -6.33 -30.18 26.57
CA ARG A 465 -6.78 -30.39 25.17
C ARG A 465 -6.15 -31.62 24.51
N GLY A 466 -5.06 -32.12 25.06
CA GLY A 466 -4.28 -33.22 24.51
C GLY A 466 -4.64 -34.61 25.05
N ILE A 467 -5.67 -34.72 25.90
CA ILE A 467 -6.11 -36.02 26.45
C ILE A 467 -6.71 -36.86 25.33
N THR A 468 -6.10 -38.01 25.07
CA THR A 468 -6.56 -39.05 24.15
C THR A 468 -6.69 -40.38 24.89
N VAL A 469 -7.33 -41.37 24.27
CA VAL A 469 -7.46 -42.71 24.87
C VAL A 469 -6.08 -43.35 25.13
N GLU A 470 -5.10 -43.06 24.28
CA GLU A 470 -3.77 -43.66 24.34
C GLU A 470 -2.88 -43.07 25.44
N ASN A 471 -3.05 -41.79 25.78
CA ASN A 471 -2.25 -41.11 26.80
C ASN A 471 -2.99 -40.87 28.14
N ALA A 472 -4.27 -41.22 28.21
CA ALA A 472 -5.11 -41.02 29.40
C ALA A 472 -4.51 -41.65 30.67
N PHE A 473 -3.92 -42.85 30.57
CA PHE A 473 -3.33 -43.53 31.73
C PHE A 473 -2.11 -42.78 32.28
N SER A 474 -1.20 -42.35 31.40
CA SER A 474 -0.01 -41.60 31.76
C SER A 474 -0.35 -40.23 32.38
N LEU A 475 -1.31 -39.52 31.78
CA LEU A 475 -1.80 -38.24 32.29
C LEU A 475 -2.55 -38.38 33.62
N PHE A 476 -3.30 -39.48 33.82
CA PHE A 476 -3.98 -39.78 35.08
C PHE A 476 -2.98 -40.10 36.20
N SER A 477 -1.94 -40.90 35.91
CA SER A 477 -0.87 -41.19 36.86
C SER A 477 -0.13 -39.92 37.29
N ALA A 478 0.07 -38.98 36.37
CA ALA A 478 0.61 -37.66 36.69
C ALA A 478 -0.36 -36.84 37.56
N ALA A 479 -1.66 -36.79 37.24
CA ALA A 479 -2.65 -36.06 38.03
C ALA A 479 -2.71 -36.51 39.50
N VAL A 480 -2.57 -37.82 39.75
CA VAL A 480 -2.47 -38.40 41.10
C VAL A 480 -1.18 -37.95 41.81
N ARG A 481 -0.09 -37.74 41.08
CA ARG A 481 1.19 -37.26 41.64
C ARG A 481 1.14 -35.81 42.13
N TYR A 482 0.22 -35.00 41.59
CA TYR A 482 0.12 -33.57 41.88
C TYR A 482 -1.12 -33.19 42.71
N ASP A 483 -1.83 -34.15 43.31
CA ASP A 483 -3.07 -33.90 44.09
C ASP A 483 -4.07 -32.97 43.35
N ALA A 484 -4.23 -33.19 42.04
CA ALA A 484 -5.15 -32.39 41.24
C ALA A 484 -6.60 -32.77 41.57
N GLU A 485 -7.30 -31.92 42.32
CA GLU A 485 -8.73 -32.08 42.58
C GLU A 485 -9.54 -31.94 41.28
N VAL A 486 -10.43 -32.91 41.04
CA VAL A 486 -11.37 -32.90 39.92
C VAL A 486 -12.50 -31.91 40.26
N THR A 487 -12.49 -30.74 39.62
CA THR A 487 -13.64 -29.81 39.60
C THR A 487 -14.61 -30.14 38.50
#